data_AF-A0A6P0LXI4-F1
#
_entry.id   AF-A0A6P0LXI4-F1
#
_cell.length_a   1.000
_cell.length_b   1.000
_cell.length_c   1.000
_cell.angle_alpha   90.00
_cell.angle_beta   90.00
_cell.angle_gamma   90.00
#
_symmetry.space_group_name_H-M   'P 1'
#
loop_
_entity.id
_entity.type
_entity.pdbx_description
1 polymer ?
#
loop_
_entity_poly.entity_id
_entity_poly.type
_entity_poly.pdbx_seq_one_letter_code
_entity_poly.pdbx_strand_id
1 'polypeptide(L)'
;MVGRKLEFDREEALEKAMDLFWSKGYNATGLNDLLKHMGIQRQSLYNTFGSKHALFLEAVQNYGQTVVCCIEQRLNEPGSPLENIRNLIRGLASDA
;
A
#
# COMPACT_ATOMS: atom_id res chain seq x y z
N MET A 1 20.22 -14.91 -25.53
CA MET A 1 19.18 -15.49 -24.64
C MET A 1 18.42 -14.35 -24.00
N VAL A 2 17.21 -14.04 -24.48
CA VAL A 2 16.35 -13.04 -23.83
C VAL A 2 15.67 -13.75 -22.66
N GLY A 3 16.24 -13.57 -21.47
CA GLY A 3 15.57 -13.98 -20.24
C GLY A 3 14.30 -13.15 -20.11
N ARG A 4 13.14 -13.81 -20.07
CA ARG A 4 11.83 -13.17 -19.88
C ARG A 4 11.84 -12.42 -18.54
N LYS A 5 12.12 -11.11 -18.55
CA LYS A 5 11.80 -10.25 -17.41
C LYS A 5 10.28 -10.30 -17.27
N LEU A 6 9.77 -10.87 -16.18
CA LEU A 6 8.44 -10.46 -15.73
C LEU A 6 8.59 -8.98 -15.36
N GLU A 7 8.17 -8.09 -16.26
CA GLU A 7 7.81 -6.73 -15.87
C GLU A 7 6.64 -6.89 -14.91
N PHE A 8 6.86 -6.48 -13.66
CA PHE A 8 5.81 -6.42 -12.65
C PHE A 8 5.37 -4.97 -12.53
N ASP A 9 4.11 -4.75 -12.16
CA ASP A 9 3.63 -3.42 -11.87
C ASP A 9 4.19 -2.96 -10.51
N ARG A 10 4.93 -1.86 -10.51
CA ARG A 10 5.56 -1.33 -9.29
C ARG A 10 4.51 -0.84 -8.28
N GLU A 11 3.45 -0.19 -8.75
CA GLU A 11 2.41 0.37 -7.90
C GLU A 11 1.61 -0.76 -7.25
N GLU A 12 1.18 -1.76 -8.03
CA GLU A 12 0.51 -2.96 -7.50
C GLU A 12 1.38 -3.69 -6.45
N ALA A 13 2.69 -3.79 -6.71
CA ALA A 13 3.62 -4.39 -5.76
C ALA A 13 3.78 -3.56 -4.48
N LEU A 14 3.74 -2.23 -4.57
CA LEU A 14 3.82 -1.33 -3.42
C LEU A 14 2.56 -1.40 -2.56
N GLU A 15 1.38 -1.47 -3.19
CA GLU A 15 0.09 -1.66 -2.50
C GLU A 15 0.07 -2.99 -1.75
N LYS A 16 0.46 -4.09 -2.39
CA LYS A 16 0.58 -5.40 -1.72
C LYS A 16 1.56 -5.36 -0.54
N ALA A 17 2.70 -4.69 -0.70
CA ALA A 17 3.65 -4.53 0.40
C ALA A 17 3.04 -3.74 1.57
N MET A 18 2.31 -2.66 1.27
CA MET A 18 1.59 -1.84 2.25
C MET A 18 0.58 -2.68 3.03
N ASP A 19 -0.26 -3.47 2.36
CA ASP A 19 -1.27 -4.34 2.99
C ASP A 19 -0.64 -5.38 3.93
N LEU A 20 0.48 -5.97 3.50
CA LEU A 20 1.19 -6.94 4.33
C LEU A 20 1.83 -6.27 5.55
N PHE A 21 2.40 -5.08 5.40
CA PHE A 21 2.91 -4.31 6.55
C PHE A 21 1.80 -3.86 7.48
N TRP A 22 0.63 -3.50 6.97
CA TRP A 22 -0.52 -3.11 7.76
C TRP A 22 -1.04 -4.28 8.61
N SER A 23 -1.17 -5.46 8.00
CA SER A 23 -1.74 -6.64 8.67
C SER A 23 -0.80 -7.32 9.67
N LYS A 24 0.50 -7.42 9.35
CA LYS A 24 1.49 -8.12 10.20
C LYS A 24 2.39 -7.19 11.01
N GLY A 25 2.53 -5.93 10.60
CA GLY A 25 3.54 -5.00 11.12
C GLY A 25 4.94 -5.20 10.51
N TYR A 26 5.74 -4.15 10.53
CA TYR A 26 7.08 -4.12 9.89
C TYR A 26 8.02 -5.23 10.39
N ASN A 27 8.12 -5.45 11.70
CA ASN A 27 9.09 -6.39 12.27
C ASN A 27 8.71 -7.85 12.02
N ALA A 28 7.42 -8.18 12.03
CA ALA A 28 6.94 -9.56 11.81
C ALA A 28 6.89 -9.96 10.33
N THR A 29 6.96 -9.00 9.41
CA THR A 29 6.98 -9.27 7.97
C THR A 29 8.40 -9.58 7.48
N GLY A 30 8.67 -10.83 7.12
CA GLY A 30 9.96 -11.24 6.56
C GLY A 30 10.14 -10.85 5.09
N LEU A 31 11.38 -10.86 4.59
CA LEU A 31 11.65 -10.61 3.16
C LEU A 31 10.95 -11.64 2.26
N ASN A 32 10.94 -12.93 2.65
CA ASN A 32 10.29 -13.97 1.85
C ASN A 32 8.76 -13.81 1.82
N ASP A 33 8.16 -13.31 2.90
CA ASP A 33 6.72 -13.00 2.93
C ASP A 33 6.39 -11.91 1.91
N LEU A 34 7.20 -10.82 1.88
CA LEU A 34 7.06 -9.73 0.93
C LEU A 34 7.18 -10.23 -0.52
N LEU A 35 8.25 -10.96 -0.84
CA LEU A 35 8.47 -11.47 -2.20
C LEU A 35 7.30 -12.34 -2.67
N LYS A 36 6.81 -13.22 -1.81
CA LYS A 36 5.66 -14.09 -2.11
C LYS A 36 4.38 -13.27 -2.29
N HIS A 37 4.11 -12.33 -1.40
CA HIS A 37 2.88 -11.56 -1.41
C HIS A 37 2.82 -10.56 -2.58
N MET A 38 3.93 -9.88 -2.87
CA MET A 38 4.07 -8.96 -4.00
C MET A 38 4.16 -9.69 -5.35
N GLY A 39 4.49 -10.99 -5.36
CA GLY A 39 4.67 -11.77 -6.59
C GLY A 39 5.96 -11.45 -7.35
N ILE A 40 6.97 -10.92 -6.67
CA ILE A 40 8.23 -10.47 -7.29
C ILE A 40 9.44 -11.28 -6.82
N GLN A 41 10.51 -11.24 -7.61
CA GLN A 41 11.78 -11.86 -7.24
C GLN A 41 12.63 -10.93 -6.37
N ARG A 42 13.54 -11.53 -5.58
CA ARG A 42 14.45 -10.80 -4.68
C ARG A 42 15.23 -9.69 -5.38
N GLN A 43 15.76 -9.99 -6.57
CA GLN A 43 16.53 -9.01 -7.35
C GLN A 43 15.66 -7.81 -7.75
N SER A 44 14.40 -8.05 -8.15
CA SER A 44 13.44 -6.99 -8.48
C SER A 44 13.17 -6.09 -7.28
N LEU A 45 12.96 -6.66 -6.08
CA LEU A 45 12.74 -5.87 -4.87
C LEU A 45 13.90 -4.92 -4.60
N TYR A 46 15.14 -5.43 -4.63
CA TYR A 46 16.31 -4.61 -4.35
C TYR A 46 16.59 -3.58 -5.46
N ASN A 47 16.38 -3.94 -6.73
CA ASN A 47 16.58 -3.01 -7.84
C ASN A 47 15.55 -1.87 -7.87
N THR A 48 14.31 -2.15 -7.43
CA THR A 48 13.20 -1.18 -7.51
C THR A 48 13.02 -0.37 -6.24
N PHE A 49 13.13 -1.01 -5.07
CA PHE A 49 12.83 -0.40 -3.78
C PHE A 49 14.07 -0.27 -2.87
N GLY A 50 15.22 -0.83 -3.27
CA GLY A 50 16.49 -0.70 -2.54
C GLY A 50 16.62 -1.56 -1.28
N SER A 51 15.63 -1.58 -0.38
CA SER A 51 15.63 -2.42 0.82
C SER A 51 14.22 -2.63 1.37
N LYS A 52 14.05 -3.59 2.29
CA LYS A 52 12.79 -3.74 3.04
C LYS A 52 12.41 -2.46 3.78
N HIS A 53 13.40 -1.74 4.33
CA HIS A 53 13.15 -0.51 5.08
C HIS A 53 12.69 0.61 4.15
N ALA A 54 13.35 0.79 3.01
CA ALA A 54 12.95 1.76 2.00
C ALA A 54 11.56 1.44 1.41
N LEU A 55 11.29 0.16 1.10
CA LEU A 55 9.95 -0.30 0.70
C LEU A 55 8.88 0.04 1.76
N PHE A 56 9.19 -0.14 3.04
CA PHE A 56 8.26 0.21 4.12
C PHE A 56 7.99 1.73 4.19
N LEU A 57 9.03 2.56 4.07
CA LEU A 57 8.85 4.02 4.06
C LEU A 57 8.03 4.47 2.85
N GLU A 58 8.29 3.91 1.67
CA GLU A 58 7.49 4.17 0.47
C GLU A 58 6.03 3.73 0.64
N ALA A 59 5.79 2.57 1.25
CA ALA A 59 4.43 2.08 1.52
C ALA A 59 3.67 3.01 2.49
N VAL A 60 4.33 3.50 3.54
CA VAL A 60 3.74 4.48 4.47
C VAL A 60 3.45 5.81 3.79
N GLN A 61 4.36 6.27 2.91
CA GLN A 61 4.15 7.48 2.13
C GLN A 61 2.97 7.31 1.15
N ASN A 62 2.88 6.16 0.48
CA ASN A 62 1.77 5.83 -0.41
C ASN A 62 0.44 5.88 0.33
N TYR A 63 0.36 5.27 1.52
CA TYR A 63 -0.83 5.34 2.38
C TYR A 63 -1.27 6.78 2.69
N GLY A 64 -0.31 7.66 3.00
CA GLY A 64 -0.61 9.08 3.23
C GLY A 64 -1.13 9.80 1.98
N GLN A 65 -0.61 9.47 0.80
CA GLN A 65 -1.00 10.11 -0.45
C GLN A 65 -2.33 9.60 -1.01
N THR A 66 -2.69 8.35 -0.74
CA THR A 66 -3.91 7.73 -1.26
C THR A 66 -5.02 7.76 -0.21
N VAL A 67 -4.86 7.02 0.88
CA VAL A 67 -5.93 6.81 1.87
C VAL A 67 -6.24 8.09 2.63
N VAL A 68 -5.23 8.76 3.19
CA VAL A 68 -5.45 9.99 3.99
C VAL A 68 -5.99 11.12 3.11
N CYS A 69 -5.44 11.30 1.91
CA CYS A 69 -5.95 12.28 0.95
C CYS A 69 -7.43 12.04 0.60
N CYS A 70 -7.84 10.79 0.33
CA CYS A 70 -9.24 10.46 0.07
C CYS A 70 -10.14 10.74 1.29
N ILE A 71 -9.66 10.47 2.51
CA ILE A 71 -10.39 10.80 3.74
C ILE A 71 -10.58 12.32 3.86
N GLU A 72 -9.52 13.09 3.68
CA GLU A 72 -9.57 14.56 3.74
C GLU A 72 -10.54 15.13 2.70
N GLN A 73 -10.52 14.62 1.47
CA GLN A 73 -11.44 15.04 0.42
C GLN A 73 -12.90 14.80 0.82
N ARG A 74 -13.24 13.59 1.28
CA ARG A 74 -14.61 13.24 1.69
C ARG A 74 -15.09 14.07 2.88
N LEU A 75 -14.21 14.35 3.84
CA LEU A 75 -14.54 15.19 4.99
C LEU A 75 -14.81 16.65 4.59
N ASN A 76 -14.10 17.16 3.60
CA ASN A 76 -14.22 18.53 3.10
C ASN A 76 -15.27 18.71 1.98
N GLU A 77 -16.06 17.68 1.67
CA GLU A 77 -17.15 17.81 0.69
C GLU A 77 -18.15 18.89 1.12
N PRO A 78 -18.66 19.72 0.19
CA PRO A 78 -19.66 20.73 0.51
C PRO A 78 -20.92 20.09 1.09
N GLY A 79 -21.36 20.54 2.27
CA GLY A 79 -22.57 20.01 2.89
C GLY A 79 -22.51 19.98 4.41
N SER A 80 -23.25 19.05 5.01
CA SER A 80 -23.27 18.83 6.45
C SER A 80 -22.01 18.08 6.90
N PRO A 81 -21.17 18.66 7.78
CA PRO A 81 -19.98 17.98 8.28
C PRO A 81 -20.29 16.64 8.95
N LEU A 82 -21.44 16.55 9.63
CA LEU A 82 -21.87 15.32 10.29
C LEU A 82 -22.23 14.23 9.27
N GLU A 83 -22.81 14.60 8.12
CA GLU A 83 -23.10 13.64 7.05
C GLU A 83 -21.83 13.19 6.33
N ASN A 84 -20.84 14.07 6.15
CA ASN A 84 -19.54 13.70 5.60
C ASN A 84 -18.83 12.66 6.48
N ILE A 85 -18.79 12.89 7.81
CA ILE A 85 -18.25 11.92 8.78
C ILE A 85 -19.03 10.60 8.72
N ARG A 86 -20.37 10.66 8.66
CA ARG A 86 -21.22 9.48 8.58
C ARG A 86 -20.94 8.66 7.33
N ASN A 87 -20.78 9.32 6.18
CA ASN A 87 -20.49 8.68 4.89
C ASN A 87 -19.08 8.07 4.87
N LEU A 88 -18.10 8.74 5.48
CA LEU A 88 -16.77 8.20 5.66
C LEU A 88 -16.80 6.89 6.46
N ILE A 89 -17.41 6.91 7.66
CA ILE A 89 -17.48 5.73 8.53
C ILE A 89 -18.22 4.58 7.84
N ARG A 90 -19.32 4.87 7.13
CA ARG A 90 -20.05 3.86 6.34
C ARG A 90 -19.20 3.26 5.23
N GLY A 91 -18.40 4.08 4.53
CA GLY A 91 -17.47 3.60 3.53
C GLY A 91 -16.45 2.64 4.13
N LEU A 92 -15.78 3.06 5.21
CA LEU A 92 -14.78 2.25 5.91
C LEU A 92 -15.35 0.92 6.44
N ALA A 93 -16.60 0.90 6.91
CA ALA A 93 -17.25 -0.31 7.40
C ALA A 93 -17.71 -1.26 6.28
N SER A 94 -17.77 -0.80 5.03
CA SER A 94 -18.17 -1.62 3.88
C SER A 94 -16.99 -2.34 3.23
N ASP A 95 -15.76 -1.86 3.46
CA ASP A 95 -14.51 -2.40 2.92
C ASP A 95 -13.78 -3.35 3.91
N ALA A 96 -14.40 -3.67 5.05
CA ALA A 96 -13.84 -4.46 6.16
C ALA A 96 -14.37 -5.91 6.22
#